data_AF-A0A3M3FK59-F1
#
_entry.id   AF-A0A3M3FK59-F1
#
_cell.length_a   1.000
_cell.length_b   1.000
_cell.length_c   1.000
_cell.angle_alpha   90.00
_cell.angle_beta   90.00
_cell.angle_gamma   90.00
#
_symmetry.space_group_name_H-M   'P 1'
#
loop_
_entity.id
_entity.type
_entity.pdbx_description
1 polymer ?
#
loop_
_entity_poly.entity_id
_entity_poly.type
_entity_poly.pdbx_seq_one_letter_code
_entity_poly.pdbx_strand_id
1 'polypeptide(L)'
;MVCWTPRLRAAWDGAKAYRAKVWASKSTVVPIRPDRRYIIVASHGGALRKSSLDTAWQRFISSAIEDGTITEEQRFGIHDLKRRGITDTAGTRADKQEASGHRDQAMLDVYDHSIPIVNPAGN
;
A
#
# COMPACT_ATOMS: atom_id res chain seq x y z
N MET A 1 -12.20 10.60 8.69
CA MET A 1 -10.85 11.11 8.34
C MET A 1 -9.81 10.05 8.67
N VAL A 2 -8.95 9.67 7.71
CA VAL A 2 -7.84 8.74 7.98
C VAL A 2 -6.74 9.51 8.72
N CYS A 3 -6.57 9.23 10.01
CA CYS A 3 -5.55 9.88 10.82
C CYS A 3 -4.14 9.39 10.44
N TRP A 4 -3.14 10.27 10.52
CA TRP A 4 -1.73 9.91 10.35
C TRP A 4 -1.27 9.01 11.50
N THR A 5 -1.38 7.70 11.31
CA THR A 5 -0.90 6.71 12.29
C THR A 5 0.62 6.80 12.43
N PRO A 6 1.20 6.40 13.59
CA PRO A 6 2.65 6.32 13.76
C PRO A 6 3.31 5.48 12.65
N ARG A 7 2.68 4.38 12.24
CA ARG A 7 3.15 3.52 11.15
C ARG A 7 3.19 4.25 9.81
N LEU A 8 2.13 4.99 9.46
CA LEU A 8 2.07 5.75 8.21
C LEU A 8 3.11 6.88 8.20
N ARG A 9 3.27 7.57 9.33
CA ARG A 9 4.25 8.64 9.48
C ARG A 9 5.69 8.11 9.35
N ALA A 10 5.99 6.96 9.96
CA ALA A 10 7.28 6.29 9.81
C ALA A 10 7.56 5.86 8.35
N ALA A 11 6.56 5.29 7.67
CA ALA A 11 6.69 4.92 6.26
C ALA A 11 6.97 6.14 5.36
N TRP A 12 6.27 7.25 5.62
CA TRP A 12 6.48 8.52 4.93
C TRP A 12 7.89 9.10 5.16
N ASP A 13 8.35 9.10 6.40
CA ASP A 13 9.68 9.59 6.75
C ASP A 13 10.78 8.72 6.15
N GLY A 14 10.61 7.39 6.17
CA GLY A 14 11.50 6.44 5.51
C GLY A 14 11.59 6.67 3.99
N ALA A 15 10.46 6.91 3.32
CA ALA A 15 10.44 7.21 1.89
C ALA A 15 11.18 8.52 1.56
N LYS A 16 10.97 9.58 2.34
CA LYS A 16 11.71 10.84 2.19
C LYS A 16 13.22 10.65 2.39
N ALA A 17 13.61 9.91 3.42
CA ALA A 17 15.02 9.64 3.73
C ALA A 17 15.69 8.84 2.61
N TYR A 18 15.04 7.78 2.12
CA TYR A 18 15.53 7.00 0.99
C TYR A 18 15.70 7.86 -0.26
N ARG A 19 14.70 8.68 -0.61
CA ARG A 19 14.79 9.62 -1.74
C ARG A 19 15.98 10.57 -1.58
N ALA A 20 16.12 11.18 -0.40
CA ALA A 20 17.22 12.11 -0.13
C ALA A 20 18.59 11.44 -0.31
N LYS A 21 18.74 10.20 0.20
CA LYS A 21 19.94 9.38 0.02
C LYS A 21 20.24 9.13 -1.46
N VAL A 22 19.23 8.70 -2.23
CA VAL A 22 19.42 8.41 -3.66
C VAL A 22 19.80 9.68 -4.43
N TRP A 23 19.09 10.79 -4.21
CA TRP A 23 19.37 12.05 -4.90
C TRP A 23 20.74 12.61 -4.56
N ALA A 24 21.16 12.53 -3.30
CA ALA A 24 22.52 12.91 -2.90
C ALA A 24 23.57 12.04 -3.60
N SER A 25 23.39 10.72 -3.63
CA SER A 25 24.33 9.79 -4.29
C SER A 25 24.44 9.97 -5.81
N LYS A 26 23.42 10.57 -6.44
CA LYS A 26 23.35 10.81 -7.88
C LYS A 26 23.56 12.28 -8.26
N SER A 27 23.90 13.14 -7.29
CA SER A 27 23.97 14.59 -7.48
C SER A 27 22.72 15.15 -8.18
N THR A 28 21.55 14.58 -7.89
CA THR A 28 20.28 14.99 -8.48
C THR A 28 19.85 16.31 -7.86
N VAL A 29 19.71 17.35 -8.68
CA VAL A 29 19.16 18.64 -8.25
C VAL A 29 17.70 18.44 -7.86
N VAL A 30 17.32 18.94 -6.68
CA VAL A 30 15.94 18.92 -6.21
C VAL A 30 15.07 19.76 -7.16
N PRO A 31 14.06 19.18 -7.83
CA PRO A 31 13.22 19.95 -8.74
C PRO A 31 12.45 21.07 -8.02
N ILE A 32 12.48 22.28 -8.58
CA ILE A 32 11.70 23.43 -8.06
C ILE A 32 10.20 23.09 -8.06
N ARG A 33 9.75 22.43 -9.12
CA ARG A 33 8.36 22.00 -9.32
C ARG A 33 7.96 20.88 -8.34
N PRO A 34 6.97 21.10 -7.44
CA PRO A 34 6.53 20.08 -6.48
C PRO A 34 6.03 18.78 -7.12
N ASP A 35 5.36 18.87 -8.27
CA ASP A 35 4.84 17.72 -9.06
C ASP A 35 5.95 16.78 -9.55
N ARG A 36 7.20 17.24 -9.58
CA ARG A 36 8.37 16.43 -9.95
C ARG A 36 9.12 15.87 -8.74
N ARG A 37 8.69 16.19 -7.52
CA ARG A 37 9.31 15.73 -6.26
C ARG A 37 8.62 14.46 -5.75
N TYR A 38 8.66 13.39 -6.54
CA TYR A 38 8.10 12.09 -6.18
C TYR A 38 8.59 11.64 -4.80
N ILE A 39 7.69 11.03 -4.01
CA ILE A 39 8.02 10.50 -2.68
C ILE A 39 8.69 9.13 -2.80
N ILE A 40 8.17 8.27 -3.67
CA ILE A 40 8.74 6.97 -3.98
C ILE A 40 9.57 7.10 -5.27
N VAL A 41 10.87 6.83 -5.17
CA VAL A 41 11.82 6.93 -6.29
C VAL A 41 12.49 5.59 -6.56
N ALA A 42 12.86 5.36 -7.82
CA ALA A 42 13.72 4.24 -8.20
C ALA A 42 15.18 4.48 -7.76
N SER A 43 16.03 3.46 -7.87
CA SER A 43 17.46 3.55 -7.53
C SER A 43 18.23 4.59 -8.34
N HIS A 44 17.72 4.97 -9.52
CA HIS A 44 18.26 6.05 -10.34
C HIS A 44 17.69 7.45 -9.98
N GLY A 45 16.85 7.57 -8.95
CA GLY A 45 16.31 8.83 -8.43
C GLY A 45 15.07 9.37 -9.15
N GLY A 46 14.62 8.75 -10.24
CA GLY A 46 13.39 9.14 -10.94
C GLY A 46 12.15 8.43 -10.37
N ALA A 47 10.99 8.71 -10.96
CA ALA A 47 9.73 8.08 -10.56
C ALA A 47 9.82 6.54 -10.66
N LEU A 48 9.31 5.84 -9.64
CA LEU A 48 9.19 4.40 -9.69
C LEU A 48 8.13 4.00 -10.73
N ARG A 49 8.51 3.13 -11.66
CA ARG A 49 7.58 2.57 -12.66
C ARG A 49 6.77 1.42 -12.05
N LYS A 50 5.54 1.23 -12.52
CA LYS A 50 4.69 0.09 -12.11
C LYS A 50 5.40 -1.25 -12.29
N SER A 51 5.98 -1.51 -13.46
CA SER A 51 6.68 -2.78 -13.72
C SER A 51 7.84 -3.02 -12.76
N SER A 52 8.60 -1.96 -12.44
CA SER A 52 9.69 -2.04 -11.46
C SER A 52 9.17 -2.33 -10.05
N LEU A 53 8.03 -1.74 -9.67
CA LEU A 53 7.36 -2.03 -8.40
C LEU A 53 6.88 -3.49 -8.35
N ASP A 54 6.24 -3.97 -9.42
CA ASP A 54 5.75 -5.35 -9.52
C ASP A 54 6.93 -6.35 -9.35
N THR A 55 8.06 -6.11 -10.03
CA THR A 55 9.27 -6.94 -9.89
C THR A 55 9.86 -6.86 -8.48
N ALA A 56 9.99 -5.65 -7.91
CA ALA A 56 10.52 -5.48 -6.56
C ALA A 56 9.63 -6.18 -5.52
N TRP A 57 8.31 -6.15 -5.72
CA TRP A 57 7.35 -6.82 -4.86
C TRP A 57 7.51 -8.33 -4.89
N GLN A 58 7.63 -8.94 -6.07
CA GLN A 58 7.85 -10.38 -6.18
C GLN A 58 9.13 -10.81 -5.46
N ARG A 59 10.22 -10.05 -5.63
CA ARG A 59 11.48 -10.32 -4.92
C ARG A 59 11.34 -10.19 -3.40
N PHE A 60 10.65 -9.15 -2.94
CA PHE A 60 10.39 -8.94 -1.52
C PHE A 60 9.62 -10.11 -0.90
N ILE A 61 8.55 -10.57 -1.56
CA ILE A 61 7.75 -11.69 -1.10
C ILE A 61 8.57 -13.00 -1.11
N SER A 62 9.35 -13.26 -2.15
CA SER A 62 10.25 -14.43 -2.18
C SER A 62 11.25 -14.41 -1.03
N SER A 63 11.90 -13.28 -0.76
CA SER A 63 12.82 -13.17 0.37
C SER A 63 12.14 -13.35 1.73
N ALA A 64 10.90 -12.86 1.88
CA ALA A 64 10.12 -13.05 3.11
C ALA A 64 9.66 -14.49 3.34
N ILE A 65 9.56 -15.30 2.28
CA ILE A 65 9.31 -16.74 2.38
C ILE A 65 10.61 -17.47 2.72
N GLU A 66 11.70 -17.12 2.04
CA GLU A 66 13.04 -17.69 2.27
C GLU A 66 13.54 -17.47 3.71
N ASP A 67 13.26 -16.31 4.30
CA ASP A 67 13.64 -15.98 5.68
C ASP A 67 12.62 -16.43 6.74
N GLY A 68 11.51 -17.03 6.32
CA GLY A 68 10.46 -17.56 7.20
C GLY A 68 9.55 -16.50 7.83
N THR A 69 9.60 -15.24 7.39
CA THR A 69 8.66 -14.19 7.82
C THR A 69 7.22 -14.54 7.48
N ILE A 70 7.00 -15.20 6.33
CA ILE A 70 5.71 -15.73 5.90
C ILE A 70 5.87 -17.14 5.31
N THR A 71 4.79 -17.93 5.30
CA THR A 71 4.75 -19.20 4.56
C THR A 71 4.33 -18.98 3.10
N GLU A 72 4.48 -20.00 2.25
CA GLU A 72 4.04 -19.92 0.85
C GLU A 72 2.52 -19.70 0.74
N GLU A 73 1.73 -20.28 1.66
CA GLU A 73 0.27 -20.11 1.72
C GLU A 73 -0.13 -18.69 2.16
N GLN A 74 0.77 -17.98 2.84
CA GLN A 74 0.59 -16.60 3.27
C GLN A 74 1.02 -15.58 2.21
N ARG A 75 1.46 -16.04 1.03
CA ARG A 75 1.86 -15.18 -0.10
C ARG A 75 0.71 -14.27 -0.53
N PHE A 76 1.03 -13.00 -0.81
CA PHE A 76 0.06 -12.02 -1.30
C PHE A 76 0.63 -11.05 -2.35
N GLY A 77 -0.22 -10.59 -3.24
CA GLY A 77 0.10 -9.64 -4.29
C GLY A 77 -0.04 -8.19 -3.85
N ILE A 78 0.47 -7.28 -4.66
CA ILE A 78 0.38 -5.84 -4.37
C ILE A 78 -1.06 -5.33 -4.34
N HIS A 79 -1.96 -5.97 -5.10
CA HIS A 79 -3.39 -5.65 -5.10
C HIS A 79 -4.06 -6.03 -3.78
N ASP A 80 -3.57 -7.06 -3.08
CA ASP A 80 -4.11 -7.49 -1.81
C ASP A 80 -3.87 -6.47 -0.69
N LEU A 81 -2.85 -5.61 -0.83
CA LEU A 81 -2.69 -4.44 0.05
C LEU A 81 -3.88 -3.49 -0.04
N LYS A 82 -4.38 -3.23 -1.26
CA LYS A 82 -5.57 -2.40 -1.46
C LYS A 82 -6.77 -3.08 -0.83
N ARG A 83 -6.95 -4.39 -1.07
CA ARG A 83 -8.04 -5.17 -0.48
C ARG A 83 -8.05 -5.06 1.03
N ARG A 84 -6.90 -5.35 1.65
CA ARG A 84 -6.73 -5.30 3.10
C ARG A 84 -6.99 -3.91 3.66
N GLY A 85 -6.54 -2.86 2.97
CA GLY A 85 -6.85 -1.48 3.37
C GLY A 85 -8.35 -1.17 3.38
N ILE A 86 -9.12 -1.71 2.44
CA ILE A 86 -10.59 -1.58 2.42
C ILE A 86 -11.22 -2.39 3.56
N THR A 87 -10.79 -3.65 3.74
CA THR A 87 -11.29 -4.52 4.81
C THR A 87 -11.04 -3.94 6.20
N ASP A 88 -9.84 -3.39 6.44
CA ASP A 88 -9.43 -2.82 7.72
C ASP A 88 -10.05 -1.43 7.98
N THR A 89 -10.71 -0.82 6.99
CA THR A 89 -11.41 0.45 7.18
C THR A 89 -12.68 0.21 8.00
N ALA A 90 -12.65 0.65 9.26
CA ALA A 90 -13.81 0.63 10.14
C ALA A 90 -14.90 1.59 9.63
N GLY A 91 -16.17 1.19 9.77
CA GLY A 91 -17.32 1.99 9.37
C GLY A 91 -18.31 1.22 8.52
N THR A 92 -19.24 1.95 7.93
CA THR A 92 -20.25 1.42 7.03
C THR A 92 -19.68 1.08 5.66
N ARG A 93 -20.46 0.35 4.85
CA ARG A 93 -20.10 0.08 3.45
C ARG A 93 -19.86 1.37 2.65
N ALA A 94 -20.57 2.46 2.98
CA ALA A 94 -20.35 3.77 2.36
C ALA A 94 -19.00 4.38 2.75
N ASP A 95 -18.58 4.26 4.02
CA ASP A 95 -17.27 4.75 4.49
C ASP A 95 -16.12 3.99 3.82
N LYS A 96 -16.26 2.67 3.67
CA LYS A 96 -15.31 1.84 2.92
C LYS A 96 -15.27 2.23 1.44
N GLN A 97 -16.42 2.51 0.82
CA GLN A 97 -16.49 2.95 -0.57
C GLN A 97 -15.75 4.27 -0.78
N GLU A 98 -16.01 5.26 0.06
CA GLU A 98 -15.37 6.58 0.01
C GLU A 98 -13.86 6.46 0.20
N ALA A 99 -13.40 5.71 1.21
CA ALA A 99 -11.97 5.49 1.46
C ALA A 99 -11.25 4.76 0.32
N SER A 100 -11.94 3.87 -0.38
CA SER A 100 -11.40 3.08 -1.49
C SER A 100 -11.36 3.83 -2.84
N GLY A 101 -12.11 4.94 -2.95
CA GLY A 101 -12.32 5.69 -4.18
C GLY A 101 -13.11 4.94 -5.25
N HIS A 102 -13.86 3.89 -4.90
CA HIS A 102 -14.67 3.12 -5.85
C HIS A 102 -15.94 3.87 -6.25
N ARG A 103 -16.09 4.11 -7.55
CA ARG A 103 -17.27 4.81 -8.12
C ARG A 103 -18.55 3.99 -8.08
N ASP A 104 -18.43 2.67 -8.01
CA ASP A 104 -19.55 1.72 -8.01
C ASP A 104 -19.46 0.78 -6.79
N GLN A 105 -20.60 0.58 -6.12
CA GLN A 105 -20.74 -0.24 -4.91
C GLN A 105 -20.54 -1.73 -5.17
N ALA A 106 -20.77 -2.20 -6.39
CA ALA A 106 -20.61 -3.61 -6.77
C ALA A 106 -19.15 -4.08 -6.65
N MET A 107 -18.17 -3.16 -6.70
CA MET A 107 -16.76 -3.49 -6.53
C MET A 107 -16.39 -3.88 -5.09
N LEU A 108 -17.20 -3.53 -4.08
CA LEU A 108 -16.95 -3.94 -2.70
C LEU A 108 -17.24 -5.43 -2.48
N ASP A 109 -18.14 -6.06 -3.25
CA ASP A 109 -18.42 -7.50 -3.11
C ASP A 109 -17.27 -8.40 -3.59
N VAL A 110 -16.36 -7.85 -4.41
CA VAL A 110 -15.12 -8.53 -4.85
C VAL A 110 -13.98 -8.35 -3.84
N TYR A 111 -14.10 -7.39 -2.91
CA TYR A 111 -13.00 -6.94 -2.06
C TYR A 111 -13.25 -7.01 -0.55
N ASP A 112 -14.52 -7.08 -0.11
CA ASP A 112 -14.88 -7.18 1.30
C ASP A 112 -15.14 -8.64 1.69
N HIS A 113 -14.09 -9.35 2.09
CA HIS A 113 -14.19 -10.70 2.64
C HIS A 113 -14.54 -10.72 4.14
N SER A 114 -15.11 -9.63 4.68
CA SER A 114 -15.63 -9.66 6.03
C SER A 114 -16.68 -10.77 6.13
N ILE A 115 -16.46 -11.76 7.00
CA ILE A 115 -17.48 -12.74 7.35
C ILE A 115 -18.59 -11.94 8.05
N PRO A 116 -19.82 -11.88 7.50
CA PRO A 116 -20.89 -11.18 8.18
C PRO A 116 -21.16 -11.88 9.51
N ILE A 117 -20.89 -11.18 10.61
CA ILE A 117 -21.32 -11.60 11.94
C ILE A 117 -22.83 -11.40 11.96
N VAL A 118 -23.56 -12.48 11.72
CA VAL A 118 -25.01 -12.52 11.86
C VAL A 118 -25.37 -12.89 13.29
N ASN A 119 -26.41 -12.26 13.82
CA ASN A 119 -26.99 -12.71 15.08
C ASN A 119 -27.50 -14.15 14.90
N PRO A 120 -27.37 -15.02 15.92
CA PRO A 120 -27.92 -16.37 15.86
C PRO A 120 -29.42 -16.32 15.54
N ALA A 121 -29.88 -17.27 14.73
CA ALA A 121 -31.30 -17.41 14.44
C ALA A 121 -32.04 -17.96 15.67
N GLY A 122 -32.78 -17.07 16.36
CA GLY A 122 -33.67 -17.37 17.50
C GLY A 122 -32.98 -17.22 18.87
N ASN A 123 -33.57 -16.62 19.90
CA ASN A 123 -34.90 -16.04 20.14
C ASN A 123 -34.73 -14.84 21.08
#